data_AF-A0A9Q0SV30-F1
#
_entry.id   AF-A0A9Q0SV30-F1
#
_cell.length_a   1.000
_cell.length_b   1.000
_cell.length_c   1.000
_cell.angle_alpha   90.00
_cell.angle_beta   90.00
_cell.angle_gamma   90.00
#
_symmetry.space_group_name_H-M   'P 1'
#
loop_
_entity.id
_entity.type
_entity.pdbx_description
1 polymer ?
#
loop_
_entity_poly.entity_id
_entity_poly.type
_entity_poly.pdbx_seq_one_letter_code
_entity_poly.pdbx_strand_id
1 'polypeptide(L)'
;MMEVWWQTEIRSDPDPNISQLICALVLDIGVRYIQAKPAVPFMLSLSRWSLHHTIWKGRDGIHLSEEGSKIVVEEILKVLREAEWVPSLHWKSLPTEFSEDSPYDLVAADGKQTLNPSEWTFHREVHWD
;
A
#
# COMPACT_ATOMS: atom_id res chain seq x y z
N MET A 1 9.46 29.34 -3.69
CA MET A 1 9.47 28.66 -4.99
C MET A 1 10.11 27.31 -4.74
N MET A 2 9.31 26.29 -4.44
CA MET A 2 9.82 24.96 -4.05
C MET A 2 9.96 24.12 -5.31
N GLU A 3 11.20 23.77 -5.65
CA GLU A 3 11.50 22.85 -6.74
C GLU A 3 11.15 21.42 -6.31
N VAL A 4 10.22 20.83 -7.04
CA VAL A 4 9.76 19.47 -6.85
C VAL A 4 10.72 18.54 -7.59
N TRP A 5 11.57 17.86 -6.84
CA TRP A 5 12.45 16.80 -7.34
C TRP A 5 11.62 15.53 -7.61
N TRP A 6 10.99 15.41 -8.78
CA TRP A 6 10.45 14.13 -9.28
C TRP A 6 10.85 13.84 -10.73
N GLN A 7 12.05 14.25 -11.13
CA GLN A 7 12.72 13.72 -12.32
C GLN A 7 13.93 12.90 -11.87
N THR A 8 13.73 11.60 -11.60
CA THR A 8 14.80 10.62 -11.78
C THR A 8 14.45 9.73 -12.96
N GLU A 9 14.94 10.19 -14.12
CA GLU A 9 15.21 9.40 -15.32
C GLU A 9 14.11 8.45 -15.80
N ILE A 10 13.14 8.99 -16.53
CA ILE A 10 12.50 8.22 -17.59
C ILE A 10 13.58 7.99 -18.64
N ARG A 11 14.26 6.83 -18.61
CA ARG A 11 15.07 6.38 -19.75
C ARG A 11 14.18 6.45 -20.98
N SER A 12 14.64 7.15 -22.01
CA SER A 12 14.02 7.20 -23.33
C SER A 12 14.15 5.83 -24.00
N ASP A 13 13.33 4.87 -23.56
CA ASP A 13 13.10 3.63 -24.29
C ASP A 13 12.15 3.95 -25.45
N PRO A 14 12.40 3.43 -26.67
CA PRO A 14 11.56 3.67 -27.83
C PRO A 14 10.15 3.07 -27.68
N ASP A 15 9.98 2.07 -26.81
CA ASP A 15 8.69 1.48 -26.45
C ASP A 15 8.41 1.73 -24.96
N PRO A 16 7.41 2.56 -24.61
CA PRO A 16 7.15 2.87 -23.22
C PRO A 16 6.63 1.64 -22.49
N ASN A 17 7.32 1.22 -21.44
CA ASN A 17 6.80 0.18 -20.57
C ASN A 17 5.55 0.69 -19.81
N ILE A 18 4.76 -0.24 -19.24
CA ILE A 18 3.50 0.09 -18.54
C ILE A 18 3.69 1.18 -17.48
N SER A 19 4.83 1.23 -16.80
CA SER A 19 5.10 2.27 -15.79
C SER A 19 5.24 3.65 -16.41
N GLN A 20 5.88 3.76 -17.57
CA GLN A 20 6.02 5.03 -18.29
C GLN A 20 4.67 5.53 -18.82
N LEU A 21 3.82 4.63 -19.31
CA LEU A 21 2.46 4.96 -19.72
C LEU A 21 1.59 5.42 -18.53
N ILE A 22 1.69 4.75 -17.39
CA ILE A 22 0.99 5.15 -16.16
C ILE A 22 1.47 6.54 -15.70
N CYS A 23 2.78 6.79 -15.67
CA CYS A 23 3.31 8.10 -15.31
C CYS A 23 2.79 9.22 -16.24
N ALA A 24 2.80 8.98 -17.55
CA ALA A 24 2.28 9.94 -18.52
C ALA A 24 0.78 10.22 -18.31
N LEU A 25 -0.02 9.17 -18.12
CA LEU A 25 -1.45 9.30 -17.86
C LEU A 25 -1.74 10.06 -16.55
N VAL A 26 -1.03 9.72 -15.48
CA VAL A 26 -1.19 10.36 -14.15
C VAL A 26 -0.99 11.87 -14.24
N LEU A 27 0.04 12.31 -14.97
CA LEU A 27 0.31 13.72 -15.19
C LEU A 27 -0.81 14.42 -15.96
N ASP A 28 -1.39 13.73 -16.96
CA ASP A 28 -2.50 14.24 -17.77
C ASP A 28 -3.79 14.40 -16.95
N ILE A 29 -4.14 13.40 -16.14
CA ILE A 29 -5.37 13.42 -15.34
C ILE A 29 -5.22 14.17 -14.00
N GLY A 30 -4.02 14.67 -13.68
CA GLY A 30 -3.76 15.46 -12.48
C GLY A 30 -3.89 14.68 -11.17
N VAL A 31 -3.71 13.36 -11.19
CA VAL A 31 -3.70 12.54 -9.96
C VAL A 31 -2.28 12.40 -9.41
N ARG A 32 -2.17 12.03 -8.13
CA ARG A 32 -0.87 11.69 -7.53
C ARG A 32 -0.58 10.21 -7.76
N TYR A 33 0.67 9.90 -8.05
CA TYR A 33 1.15 8.53 -8.25
C TYR A 33 2.34 8.26 -7.36
N ILE A 34 2.26 7.17 -6.60
CA ILE A 34 3.40 6.63 -5.89
C ILE A 34 4.02 5.62 -6.84
N GLN A 35 5.16 5.98 -7.40
CA GLN A 35 5.97 4.98 -8.08
C GLN A 35 6.54 4.07 -6.99
N ALA A 36 5.89 2.94 -6.78
CA ALA A 36 6.51 1.82 -6.09
C ALA A 36 7.69 1.40 -6.97
N LYS A 37 8.85 2.04 -6.77
CA LYS A 37 10.10 1.42 -7.15
C LYS A 37 10.16 0.25 -6.20
N PRO A 38 9.94 -1.00 -6.65
CA PRO A 38 10.31 -2.09 -5.79
C PRO A 38 11.77 -1.82 -5.44
N ALA A 39 12.20 -2.03 -4.20
CA ALA A 39 13.61 -1.94 -3.81
C ALA A 39 14.51 -2.98 -4.53
N VAL A 40 14.05 -3.46 -5.68
CA VAL A 40 14.58 -4.47 -6.56
C VAL A 40 15.80 -3.97 -7.33
N PRO A 41 15.93 -2.73 -7.86
CA PRO A 41 17.21 -2.35 -8.49
C PRO A 41 18.37 -2.28 -7.49
N PHE A 42 18.11 -1.86 -6.25
CA PHE A 42 19.14 -1.81 -5.20
C PHE A 42 19.43 -3.19 -4.59
N MET A 43 18.43 -4.10 -4.57
CA MET A 43 18.63 -5.48 -4.08
C MET A 43 19.14 -6.47 -5.16
N LEU A 44 18.96 -6.18 -6.46
CA LEU A 44 19.46 -7.04 -7.55
C LEU A 44 20.94 -6.80 -7.88
N SER A 45 21.57 -5.72 -7.39
CA SER A 45 23.01 -5.48 -7.57
C SER A 45 23.89 -6.27 -6.58
N LEU A 46 23.27 -6.88 -5.57
CA LEU A 46 23.93 -7.83 -4.67
C LEU A 46 23.48 -9.22 -5.10
N SER A 47 24.46 -10.07 -5.42
CA SER A 47 24.34 -11.49 -5.76
C SER A 47 23.53 -12.30 -4.72
N ARG A 48 22.21 -12.13 -4.70
CA ARG A 48 21.30 -12.75 -3.74
C ARG A 48 20.00 -13.19 -4.40
N TRP A 49 20.14 -14.05 -5.41
CA TRP A 49 19.05 -14.82 -6.02
C TRP A 49 18.21 -15.60 -4.97
N SER A 50 18.75 -15.83 -3.78
CA SER A 50 18.09 -16.45 -2.64
C SER A 50 17.01 -15.60 -1.95
N LEU A 51 16.85 -14.30 -2.28
CA LEU A 51 15.78 -13.45 -1.73
C LEU A 51 14.53 -13.36 -2.60
N HIS A 52 14.52 -13.93 -3.82
CA HIS A 52 13.36 -13.86 -4.72
C HIS A 52 12.10 -14.44 -4.05
N HIS A 53 12.25 -15.56 -3.34
CA HIS A 53 11.18 -16.23 -2.59
C HIS A 53 10.72 -15.45 -1.35
N THR A 54 11.56 -14.53 -0.86
CA THR A 54 11.28 -13.69 0.31
C THR A 54 10.48 -12.46 -0.08
N ILE A 55 10.59 -11.94 -1.30
CA ILE A 55 9.82 -10.75 -1.74
C ILE A 55 8.57 -11.16 -2.53
N TRP A 56 8.69 -12.21 -3.34
CA TRP A 56 7.60 -12.71 -4.18
C TRP A 56 7.13 -14.06 -3.63
N LYS A 57 5.81 -14.23 -3.56
CA LYS A 57 5.20 -15.50 -3.19
C LYS A 57 5.64 -16.53 -4.24
N GLY A 58 6.27 -17.61 -3.77
CA GLY A 58 6.94 -18.57 -4.64
C GLY A 58 6.12 -19.04 -5.84
N ARG A 59 6.80 -19.16 -6.99
CA ARG A 59 6.40 -19.69 -8.32
C ARG A 59 5.53 -18.83 -9.23
N ASP A 60 4.70 -17.91 -8.76
CA ASP A 60 3.88 -17.10 -9.69
C ASP A 60 4.61 -15.87 -10.23
N GLY A 61 5.56 -15.31 -9.47
CA GLY A 61 6.32 -14.11 -9.86
C GLY A 61 5.46 -12.86 -9.97
N ILE A 62 4.24 -12.87 -9.43
CA ILE A 62 3.25 -11.79 -9.52
C ILE A 62 2.78 -11.36 -8.14
N HIS A 63 2.52 -12.31 -7.23
CA HIS A 63 2.05 -11.97 -5.89
C HIS A 63 3.24 -11.70 -4.97
N LEU A 64 3.11 -10.67 -4.13
CA LEU A 64 4.07 -10.43 -3.06
C LEU A 64 3.94 -11.51 -1.99
N SER A 65 5.07 -11.88 -1.38
CA SER A 65 5.07 -12.64 -0.13
C SER A 65 4.56 -11.76 1.02
N GLU A 66 4.48 -12.33 2.22
CA GLU A 66 4.21 -11.55 3.43
C GLU A 66 5.26 -10.45 3.61
N GLU A 67 6.54 -10.79 3.52
CA GLU A 67 7.65 -9.85 3.71
C GLU A 67 7.69 -8.80 2.59
N GLY A 68 7.42 -9.20 1.35
CA GLY A 68 7.31 -8.27 0.22
C GLY A 68 6.16 -7.28 0.41
N SER A 69 5.02 -7.74 0.93
CA SER A 69 3.87 -6.88 1.23
C SER A 69 4.19 -5.87 2.35
N LYS A 70 4.92 -6.29 3.40
CA LYS A 70 5.37 -5.38 4.47
C LYS A 70 6.25 -4.26 3.92
N ILE A 71 7.25 -4.60 3.10
CA ILE A 71 8.15 -3.61 2.48
C ILE A 71 7.37 -2.58 1.64
N VAL A 72 6.42 -3.04 0.83
CA VAL A 72 5.62 -2.14 -0.01
C VAL A 72 4.74 -1.22 0.83
N VAL A 73 4.10 -1.73 1.88
CA VAL A 73 3.28 -0.90 2.78
C VAL A 73 4.12 0.14 3.50
N GLU A 74 5.30 -0.22 4.01
CA GLU A 74 6.22 0.71 4.69
C GLU A 74 6.65 1.86 3.78
N GLU A 75 7.00 1.57 2.52
CA GLU A 75 7.41 2.60 1.56
C GLU A 75 6.25 3.51 1.16
N ILE A 76 5.04 2.96 0.96
CA ILE A 76 3.84 3.77 0.72
C ILE A 76 3.63 4.73 1.89
N LEU A 77 3.59 4.22 3.13
CA LEU A 77 3.36 5.05 4.32
C LEU A 77 4.45 6.09 4.53
N LYS A 78 5.70 5.77 4.21
CA LYS A 78 6.80 6.74 4.22
C LYS A 78 6.55 7.88 3.22
N VAL A 79 6.22 7.57 1.97
CA VAL A 79 5.88 8.58 0.96
C VAL A 79 4.66 9.40 1.37
N LEU A 80 3.65 8.77 1.98
CA LEU A 80 2.47 9.48 2.48
C LEU A 80 2.80 10.45 3.63
N ARG A 81 3.73 10.09 4.52
CA ARG A 81 4.20 10.96 5.62
C ARG A 81 5.10 12.09 5.13
N GLU A 82 5.96 11.81 4.15
CA GLU A 82 6.89 12.80 3.58
C GLU A 82 6.19 13.77 2.62
N ALA A 83 5.13 13.31 1.95
CA ALA A 83 4.24 14.20 1.23
C ALA A 83 3.46 15.03 2.25
N GLU A 84 3.43 16.36 2.08
CA GLU A 84 2.50 17.25 2.79
C GLU A 84 1.07 17.03 2.26
N TRP A 85 0.59 15.79 2.33
CA TRP A 85 -0.68 15.34 1.79
C TRP A 85 -1.58 14.85 2.92
N VAL A 86 -2.77 15.46 3.03
CA VAL A 86 -3.82 14.98 3.92
C VAL A 86 -4.67 13.97 3.14
N PRO A 87 -4.67 12.67 3.51
CA PRO A 87 -5.48 11.67 2.83
C PRO A 87 -6.96 11.98 3.05
N SER A 88 -7.71 12.15 1.96
CA SER A 88 -9.17 12.34 2.01
C SER A 88 -9.95 11.07 2.37
N LEU A 89 -9.26 9.92 2.45
CA LEU A 89 -9.83 8.59 2.69
C LEU A 89 -9.05 7.84 3.80
N HIS A 90 -8.64 8.54 4.86
CA HIS A 90 -8.07 7.84 6.02
C HIS A 90 -9.14 6.93 6.62
N TRP A 91 -8.83 5.66 6.88
CA TRP A 91 -9.82 4.68 7.33
C TRP A 91 -10.52 5.09 8.64
N LYS A 92 -9.81 5.73 9.57
CA LYS A 92 -10.40 6.28 10.81
C LYS A 92 -11.34 7.48 10.60
N SER A 93 -11.28 8.14 9.44
CA SER A 93 -12.18 9.25 9.10
C SER A 93 -13.42 8.80 8.33
N LEU A 94 -13.46 7.54 7.87
CA LEU A 94 -14.62 6.99 7.20
C LEU A 94 -15.61 6.47 8.24
N PRO A 95 -16.92 6.72 8.06
CA PRO A 95 -17.93 6.11 8.90
C PRO A 95 -17.99 4.60 8.64
N THR A 96 -18.31 3.84 9.68
CA THR A 96 -18.55 2.40 9.59
C THR A 96 -19.78 2.13 8.75
N GLU A 97 -19.60 1.39 7.65
CA GLU A 97 -20.65 1.17 6.62
C GLU A 97 -21.83 0.31 7.14
N PHE A 98 -21.57 -0.60 8.08
CA PHE A 98 -22.56 -1.54 8.64
C PHE A 98 -22.51 -1.51 10.17
N SER A 99 -22.88 -0.38 10.76
CA SER A 99 -22.83 -0.16 12.22
C SER A 99 -24.08 -0.64 12.95
N GLU A 100 -25.08 -1.16 12.22
CA GLU A 100 -26.31 -1.67 12.79
C GLU A 100 -26.09 -3.00 13.52
N ASP A 101 -26.87 -3.22 14.58
CA ASP A 101 -26.88 -4.50 15.27
C ASP A 101 -27.45 -5.61 14.37
N SER A 102 -26.87 -6.80 14.49
CA SER A 102 -27.22 -7.98 13.71
C SER A 102 -27.67 -9.12 14.62
N PRO A 103 -28.67 -9.93 14.21
CA PRO A 103 -28.98 -11.18 14.91
C PRO A 103 -27.82 -12.19 14.88
N TYR A 104 -26.78 -11.93 14.08
CA TYR A 104 -25.56 -12.72 14.01
C TYR A 104 -24.38 -12.09 14.78
N ASP A 105 -24.62 -11.04 15.56
CA ASP A 105 -23.59 -10.46 16.42
C ASP A 105 -23.11 -11.44 17.49
N LEU A 106 -21.86 -11.27 17.89
CA LEU A 106 -21.22 -12.16 18.85
C LEU A 106 -21.87 -11.99 20.23
N VAL A 107 -22.19 -13.09 20.90
CA VAL A 107 -22.74 -13.01 22.26
C VAL A 107 -21.61 -12.71 23.25
N ALA A 108 -21.79 -11.68 24.08
CA ALA A 108 -20.85 -11.32 25.13
C ALA A 108 -20.74 -12.45 26.18
N ALA A 109 -19.63 -12.47 26.93
CA ALA A 109 -19.36 -13.51 27.92
C ALA A 109 -20.42 -13.61 29.03
N ASP A 110 -21.19 -12.55 29.26
CA ASP A 110 -22.28 -12.52 30.24
C ASP A 110 -23.60 -13.13 29.72
N GLY A 111 -23.68 -13.44 28.42
CA GLY A 111 -24.85 -14.00 27.75
C GLY A 111 -26.02 -13.03 27.60
N LYS A 112 -25.85 -11.75 27.95
CA LYS A 112 -26.95 -10.76 28.00
C LYS A 112 -26.88 -9.75 26.88
N GLN A 113 -25.67 -9.46 26.40
CA GLN A 113 -25.44 -8.46 25.37
C GLN A 113 -24.82 -9.12 24.13
N THR A 114 -24.98 -8.45 23.00
CA THR A 114 -24.25 -8.74 21.78
C THR A 114 -23.11 -7.74 21.61
N LEU A 115 -22.03 -8.16 20.94
CA LEU A 115 -20.89 -7.34 20.59
C LEU A 115 -20.92 -7.16 19.08
N ASN A 116 -21.20 -5.94 18.65
CA ASN A 116 -21.11 -5.55 17.25
C ASN A 116 -19.62 -5.38 16.87
N PRO A 117 -19.09 -6.20 15.95
CA PRO A 117 -17.68 -6.15 15.58
C PRO A 117 -17.36 -5.09 14.52
N SER A 118 -18.34 -4.29 14.07
CA SER A 118 -18.18 -3.33 12.99
C SER A 118 -17.12 -2.25 13.27
N GLU A 119 -16.95 -1.89 14.55
CA GLU A 119 -15.93 -0.94 15.03
C GLU A 119 -14.59 -1.60 15.41
N TRP A 120 -14.45 -2.92 15.21
CA TRP A 120 -13.23 -3.61 15.63
C TRP A 120 -12.08 -3.34 14.68
N THR A 121 -10.96 -2.92 15.25
CA THR A 121 -9.71 -2.74 14.52
C THR A 121 -8.90 -4.03 14.56
N PHE A 122 -8.58 -4.61 13.40
CA PHE A 122 -7.67 -5.74 13.34
C PHE A 122 -6.26 -5.32 13.77
N HIS A 123 -5.61 -6.16 14.58
CA HIS A 123 -4.19 -6.01 14.87
C HIS A 123 -3.40 -6.17 13.56
N ARG A 124 -2.60 -5.15 13.22
CA ARG A 124 -1.69 -5.16 12.07
C ARG A 124 -0.29 -4.85 12.60
N GLU A 125 0.72 -5.53 12.07
CA GLU A 125 2.11 -5.24 12.45
C GLU A 125 2.53 -3.84 12.01
N VAL A 126 2.08 -3.41 10.83
CA VAL A 126 2.27 -2.06 10.30
C VAL A 126 0.92 -1.35 10.30
N HIS A 127 0.83 -0.27 11.08
CA HIS A 127 -0.33 0.61 11.13
C HIS A 127 -0.18 1.74 10.11
N TRP A 128 -1.31 2.25 9.59
CA TRP A 128 -1.30 3.42 8.70
C TRP A 128 -0.80 4.67 9.44
N ASP A 129 -1.19 4.79 10.72
CA ASP A 129 -0.88 5.94 11.58
C ASP A 129 0.62 6.05 11.96
#